data_AF-A0A0E0Q0C8-F1
#
_entry.id   AF-A0A0E0Q0C8-F1
#
_cell.length_a   1.000
_cell.length_b   1.000
_cell.length_c   1.000
_cell.angle_alpha   90.00
_cell.angle_beta   90.00
_cell.angle_gamma   90.00
#
_symmetry.space_group_name_H-M   'P 1'
#
loop_
_entity.id
_entity.type
_entity.pdbx_description
1 polymer ?
#
loop_
_entity_poly.entity_id
_entity_poly.type
_entity_poly.pdbx_seq_one_letter_code
_entity_poly.pdbx_strand_id
1 'polypeptide(L)'
;MHIAGHGLPGDVLDRLRAAGEAFFALPIAEKEAYANDPAAGRLQGKLAANASGKREWEDYLFHLVHPDHLADHSLWPANPPEYVPVSRDFGGRVRTL
;
A
#
# COMPACT_ATOMS: atom_id res chain seq x y z
N MET A 1 20.79 1.49 -8.04
CA MET A 1 21.20 2.89 -7.94
C MET A 1 20.45 3.52 -6.78
N HIS A 2 21.11 4.27 -5.91
CA HIS A 2 20.45 5.03 -4.84
C HIS A 2 20.34 6.49 -5.28
N ILE A 3 19.14 7.07 -5.21
CA ILE A 3 18.91 8.47 -5.58
C ILE A 3 18.92 9.29 -4.28
N ALA A 4 19.87 10.19 -4.14
CA ALA A 4 19.92 11.17 -3.06
C ALA A 4 19.51 12.56 -3.60
N GLY A 5 19.07 13.46 -2.72
CA GLY A 5 18.64 14.81 -3.14
C GLY A 5 17.40 14.81 -4.04
N HIS A 6 16.55 13.80 -3.95
CA HIS A 6 15.34 13.61 -4.77
C HIS A 6 14.23 14.64 -4.52
N GLY A 7 14.41 15.64 -3.65
CA GLY A 7 13.44 16.73 -3.46
C GLY A 7 12.14 16.36 -2.74
N LEU A 8 11.91 15.08 -2.39
CA LEU A 8 10.82 14.71 -1.48
C LEU A 8 11.15 15.20 -0.06
N PRO A 9 10.22 15.91 0.61
CA PRO A 9 10.36 16.23 2.03
C PRO A 9 10.51 14.96 2.87
N GLY A 10 11.40 14.98 3.87
CA GLY A 10 11.68 13.81 4.72
C GLY A 10 10.44 13.33 5.47
N ASP A 11 9.62 14.26 5.94
CA ASP A 11 8.38 13.97 6.69
C ASP A 11 7.34 13.19 5.85
N VAL A 12 7.35 13.32 4.53
CA VAL A 12 6.44 12.58 3.64
C VAL A 12 6.75 11.09 3.70
N LEU A 13 8.05 10.73 3.63
CA LEU A 13 8.48 9.34 3.69
C LEU A 13 8.28 8.75 5.09
N ASP A 14 8.54 9.53 6.13
CA ASP A 14 8.37 9.10 7.52
C ASP A 14 6.89 8.82 7.83
N ARG A 15 5.97 9.71 7.41
CA ARG A 15 4.52 9.51 7.56
C ARG A 15 4.01 8.30 6.78
N LEU A 16 4.49 8.10 5.55
CA LEU A 16 4.12 6.93 4.74
C LEU A 16 4.56 5.62 5.41
N ARG A 17 5.81 5.57 5.91
CA ARG A 17 6.34 4.40 6.63
C ARG A 17 5.54 4.13 7.90
N ALA A 18 5.30 5.15 8.71
CA ALA A 18 4.53 5.02 9.95
C ALA A 18 3.11 4.49 9.70
N ALA A 19 2.42 4.97 8.65
CA ALA A 19 1.09 4.47 8.30
C ALA A 19 1.11 3.01 7.83
N GLY A 20 2.12 2.61 7.05
CA GLY A 20 2.32 1.22 6.64
C GLY A 20 2.61 0.29 7.82
N GLU A 21 3.54 0.69 8.70
CA GLU A 21 3.88 -0.05 9.91
C GLU A 21 2.66 -0.25 10.81
N ALA A 22 1.89 0.82 11.03
CA ALA A 22 0.66 0.77 11.83
C ALA A 22 -0.39 -0.17 11.22
N PHE A 23 -0.58 -0.15 9.89
CA PHE A 23 -1.48 -1.09 9.21
C PHE A 23 -1.03 -2.54 9.40
N PHE A 24 0.25 -2.84 9.19
CA PHE A 24 0.76 -4.22 9.31
C PHE A 24 0.83 -4.72 10.76
N ALA A 25 0.84 -3.82 11.75
CA ALA A 25 0.72 -4.14 13.16
C ALA A 25 -0.71 -4.51 13.60
N LEU A 26 -1.74 -4.25 12.77
CA LEU A 26 -3.11 -4.64 13.07
C LEU A 26 -3.26 -6.17 13.20
N PRO A 27 -4.28 -6.65 13.94
CA PRO A 27 -4.66 -8.06 13.99
C PRO A 27 -4.85 -8.64 12.58
N ILE A 28 -4.50 -9.92 12.42
CA ILE A 28 -4.64 -10.63 11.13
C ILE A 28 -6.06 -10.50 10.59
N ALA A 29 -7.09 -10.67 11.43
CA ALA A 29 -8.49 -10.59 11.03
C ALA A 29 -8.87 -9.24 10.39
N GLU A 30 -8.29 -8.14 10.87
CA GLU A 30 -8.53 -6.80 10.29
C GLU A 30 -7.82 -6.66 8.94
N LYS A 31 -6.64 -7.26 8.78
CA LYS A 31 -5.88 -7.25 7.52
C LYS A 31 -6.50 -8.17 6.47
N GLU A 32 -7.10 -9.29 6.85
CA GLU A 32 -7.81 -10.21 5.95
C GLU A 32 -9.03 -9.57 5.29
N ALA A 33 -9.60 -8.51 5.87
CA ALA A 33 -10.64 -7.71 5.21
C ALA A 33 -10.14 -7.06 3.89
N TYR A 34 -8.82 -6.95 3.73
CA TYR A 34 -8.16 -6.43 2.53
C TYR A 34 -7.58 -7.53 1.65
N ALA A 35 -7.84 -8.81 1.91
CA ALA A 35 -7.37 -9.91 1.07
C ALA A 35 -7.77 -9.68 -0.39
N ASN A 36 -6.84 -9.94 -1.30
CA ASN A 36 -7.16 -9.93 -2.71
C ASN A 36 -7.94 -11.18 -3.09
N ASP A 37 -8.59 -11.14 -4.25
CA ASP A 37 -9.33 -12.28 -4.79
C ASP A 37 -8.88 -12.53 -6.24
N PRO A 38 -7.76 -13.27 -6.42
CA PRO A 38 -7.26 -13.60 -7.75
C PRO A 38 -8.26 -14.43 -8.56
N ALA A 39 -9.13 -15.22 -7.91
CA ALA A 39 -10.14 -16.03 -8.59
C ALA A 39 -11.25 -15.15 -9.20
N ALA A 40 -11.60 -14.04 -8.54
CA ALA A 40 -12.48 -13.01 -9.08
C ALA A 40 -11.77 -11.97 -9.96
N GLY A 41 -10.48 -12.14 -10.26
CA GLY A 41 -9.69 -11.18 -11.05
C GLY A 41 -9.32 -9.90 -10.29
N ARG A 42 -9.54 -9.85 -8.97
CA ARG A 42 -9.19 -8.72 -8.12
C ARG A 42 -7.77 -8.88 -7.60
N LEU A 43 -6.82 -8.29 -8.32
CA LEU A 43 -5.38 -8.35 -8.00
C LEU A 43 -4.98 -7.41 -6.84
N GLN A 44 -5.75 -6.35 -6.60
CA GLN A 44 -5.52 -5.40 -5.51
C GLN A 44 -5.98 -5.97 -4.17
N GLY A 45 -5.20 -5.72 -3.12
CA GLY A 45 -5.40 -6.25 -1.78
C GLY A 45 -4.14 -6.95 -1.23
N LYS A 46 -4.31 -7.71 -0.14
CA LYS A 46 -3.29 -8.51 0.51
C LYS A 46 -3.20 -9.89 -0.15
N LEU A 47 -2.01 -10.31 -0.58
CA LEU A 47 -1.75 -11.67 -1.07
C LEU A 47 -0.87 -12.43 -0.08
N ALA A 48 -1.20 -13.70 0.17
CA ALA A 48 -0.37 -14.62 0.94
C ALA A 48 0.21 -15.80 0.11
N ALA A 49 -0.23 -15.99 -1.15
CA ALA A 49 0.22 -17.12 -1.98
C ALA A 49 0.19 -16.80 -3.49
N ASN A 50 1.24 -17.14 -4.23
CA ASN A 50 1.27 -16.96 -5.70
C ASN A 50 0.72 -18.20 -6.44
N ALA A 51 0.37 -18.01 -7.72
CA ALA A 51 -0.27 -19.05 -8.55
C ALA A 51 0.62 -20.27 -8.87
N SER A 52 1.94 -20.20 -8.63
CA SER A 52 2.88 -21.28 -8.91
C SER A 52 3.01 -22.29 -7.77
N GLY A 53 2.32 -22.05 -6.64
CA GLY A 53 2.43 -22.87 -5.43
C GLY A 53 3.72 -22.64 -4.63
N LYS A 54 4.70 -21.90 -5.18
CA LYS A 54 5.83 -21.36 -4.43
C LYS A 54 5.36 -20.19 -3.57
N ARG A 55 5.88 -20.09 -2.35
CA ARG A 55 5.55 -18.99 -1.44
C ARG A 55 6.81 -18.18 -1.21
N GLU A 56 6.69 -16.87 -1.38
CA GLU A 56 7.70 -15.94 -0.91
C GLU A 56 7.50 -15.70 0.59
N TRP A 57 8.58 -15.34 1.30
CA TRP A 57 8.50 -15.01 2.71
C TRP A 57 8.13 -13.53 2.88
N GLU A 58 6.90 -13.21 2.51
CA GLU A 58 6.36 -11.86 2.62
C GLU A 58 4.83 -11.87 2.71
N ASP A 59 4.30 -10.86 3.38
CA ASP A 59 2.94 -10.36 3.17
C ASP A 59 3.08 -8.99 2.50
N TYR A 60 2.14 -8.64 1.61
CA TYR A 60 2.09 -7.31 1.01
C TYR A 60 0.66 -6.79 0.95
N LEU A 61 0.52 -5.49 0.69
CA LEU A 61 -0.74 -4.84 0.34
C LEU A 61 -0.51 -4.09 -0.98
N PHE A 62 -1.24 -4.45 -2.02
CA PHE A 62 -1.07 -3.88 -3.35
C PHE A 62 -2.31 -3.09 -3.78
N HIS A 63 -2.12 -1.82 -4.17
CA HIS A 63 -3.17 -0.99 -4.74
C HIS A 63 -2.60 0.11 -5.64
N LEU A 64 -3.44 0.66 -6.52
CA LEU A 64 -3.08 1.80 -7.36
C LEU A 64 -3.04 3.07 -6.53
N VAL A 65 -1.88 3.73 -6.47
CA VAL A 65 -1.71 5.00 -5.75
C VAL A 65 -1.78 6.25 -6.65
N HIS A 66 -1.46 6.12 -7.94
CA HIS A 66 -1.47 7.24 -8.90
C HIS A 66 -1.74 6.76 -10.33
N PRO A 67 -2.53 7.50 -11.15
CA PRO A 67 -3.23 8.73 -10.80
C PRO A 67 -4.41 8.46 -9.86
N ASP A 68 -4.56 9.34 -8.88
CA ASP A 68 -5.48 9.17 -7.75
C ASP A 68 -6.94 8.96 -8.17
N HIS A 69 -7.39 9.63 -9.24
CA HIS A 69 -8.75 9.48 -9.76
C HIS A 69 -9.08 8.09 -10.34
N LEU A 70 -8.07 7.25 -10.58
CA LEU A 70 -8.26 5.85 -10.99
C LEU A 70 -8.15 4.88 -9.82
N ALA A 71 -7.76 5.35 -8.63
CA ALA A 71 -7.62 4.51 -7.46
C ALA A 71 -8.99 4.13 -6.89
N ASP A 72 -9.18 2.85 -6.59
CA ASP A 72 -10.34 2.38 -5.84
C ASP A 72 -10.05 2.48 -4.33
N HIS A 73 -10.44 3.60 -3.73
CA HIS A 73 -10.20 3.85 -2.30
C HIS A 73 -11.00 2.92 -1.38
N SER A 74 -12.00 2.18 -1.88
CA SER A 74 -12.67 1.15 -1.07
C SER A 74 -11.74 -0.02 -0.73
N LEU A 75 -10.62 -0.16 -1.46
CA LEU A 75 -9.60 -1.18 -1.27
C LEU A 75 -8.47 -0.74 -0.33
N TRP A 76 -8.49 0.52 0.11
CA TRP A 76 -7.43 1.08 0.92
C TRP A 76 -7.72 0.91 2.41
N PRO A 77 -6.70 0.65 3.25
CA PRO A 77 -6.83 0.62 4.69
C PRO A 77 -7.55 1.85 5.26
N ALA A 78 -8.61 1.60 6.03
CA ALA A 78 -9.31 2.62 6.81
C ALA A 78 -8.59 2.89 8.14
N ASN A 79 -7.79 1.93 8.61
CA ASN A 79 -6.95 2.02 9.81
C ASN A 79 -5.48 1.76 9.41
N PRO A 80 -4.54 2.63 9.80
CA PRO A 80 -4.77 3.91 10.49
C PRO A 80 -5.49 4.93 9.59
N PRO A 81 -6.26 5.89 10.15
CA PRO A 81 -7.00 6.88 9.36
C PRO A 81 -6.08 7.77 8.50
N GLU A 82 -4.81 7.87 8.86
CA GLU A 82 -3.78 8.58 8.12
C GLU A 82 -3.36 7.85 6.83
N TYR A 83 -3.64 6.55 6.68
CA TYR A 83 -3.14 5.74 5.56
C TYR A 83 -3.50 6.36 4.21
N VAL A 84 -4.78 6.63 3.97
CA VAL A 84 -5.25 7.19 2.71
C VAL A 84 -4.63 8.56 2.41
N PRO A 85 -4.72 9.58 3.28
CA PRO A 85 -4.17 10.89 2.96
C PRO A 85 -2.64 10.87 2.75
N VAL A 86 -1.87 10.09 3.52
CA VAL A 86 -0.40 10.05 3.34
C VAL A 86 0.02 9.29 2.09
N SER A 87 -0.66 8.20 1.73
CA SER A 87 -0.41 7.48 0.49
C SER A 87 -0.73 8.33 -0.74
N ARG A 88 -1.81 9.12 -0.71
CA ARG A 88 -2.17 10.05 -1.80
C ARG A 88 -1.14 11.18 -1.95
N ASP A 89 -0.73 11.79 -0.84
CA ASP A 89 0.31 12.84 -0.82
C ASP A 89 1.63 12.31 -1.40
N PHE A 90 2.07 11.13 -0.98
CA PHE A 90 3.25 10.47 -1.53
C PHE A 90 3.10 10.18 -3.04
N GLY A 91 1.98 9.57 -3.45
CA GLY A 91 1.70 9.22 -4.84
C GLY A 91 1.72 10.44 -5.78
N GLY A 92 1.17 11.57 -5.34
CA GLY A 92 1.24 12.82 -6.09
C GLY A 92 2.66 13.35 -6.25
N ARG A 93 3.45 13.34 -5.17
CA ARG A 93 4.83 13.88 -5.17
C ARG A 93 5.81 13.00 -5.93
N VAL A 94 5.72 11.68 -5.79
CA VAL A 94 6.64 10.75 -6.46
C VAL A 94 6.46 10.79 -7.98
N ARG A 95 5.24 11.09 -8.47
CA ARG A 95 4.98 11.22 -9.90
C ARG A 95 5.74 12.38 -10.55
N THR A 96 6.03 13.44 -9.78
CA THR A 96 6.68 14.67 -10.27
C THR A 96 8.19 14.68 -10.12
N LEU A 97 8.78 13.59 -9.60
CA LEU A 97 10.23 13.38 -9.59
C LEU A 97 10.73 13.03 -10.99
#